data_AF-A0A2S9TBV0-F1
#
_entry.id   AF-A0A2S9TBV0-F1
#
_cell.length_a   1.000
_cell.length_b   1.000
_cell.length_c   1.000
_cell.angle_alpha   90.00
_cell.angle_beta   90.00
_cell.angle_gamma   90.00
#
_symmetry.space_group_name_H-M   'P 1'
#
loop_
_entity.id
_entity.type
_entity.pdbx_description
1 polymer ?
#
loop_
_entity_poly.entity_id
_entity_poly.type
_entity_poly.pdbx_seq_one_letter_code
_entity_poly.pdbx_strand_id
1 'polypeptide(L)'
;MGFILKDEAIFIADSHYNKKNQEFKIILEKIKNGEIFCSQIFLMGDNFDFISGESRYFVKKYQNLIDNINTLSISHEIFYLEGNHDYNLQTLFPNIRVLKREKQPLLLEYEDKKIALSHGDNFINWHYNLYCKIIRNSYFLYFLNLLDINFFISKKIEKSLENKNICHNLTYFEELVNKRVKNYKEDIVIEGHYHQAKSYKIGNQDYINIPSLACQKSFTRFKNGKFLNEKLEN
;
A
#
# COMPACT_ATOMS: atom_id res chain seq x y z
N MET A 1 -20.74 -7.97 -2.00
CA MET A 1 -21.21 -6.96 -1.04
C MET A 1 -20.04 -6.01 -0.85
N GLY A 2 -20.09 -4.80 -1.40
CA GLY A 2 -19.01 -3.83 -1.28
C GLY A 2 -18.96 -3.20 0.12
N PHE A 3 -17.82 -2.61 0.50
CA PHE A 3 -17.72 -1.81 1.72
C PHE A 3 -18.07 -0.36 1.44
N ILE A 4 -18.74 0.32 2.37
CA ILE A 4 -19.10 1.72 2.18
C ILE A 4 -17.86 2.60 2.42
N LEU A 5 -17.54 3.45 1.45
CA LEU A 5 -16.54 4.51 1.61
C LEU A 5 -17.15 5.66 2.42
N LYS A 6 -16.49 6.05 3.50
CA LYS A 6 -16.92 7.14 4.37
C LYS A 6 -16.20 8.43 4.00
N ASP A 7 -16.88 9.55 4.19
CA ASP A 7 -16.27 10.88 4.10
C ASP A 7 -15.10 11.00 5.10
N GLU A 8 -14.07 11.75 4.78
CA GLU A 8 -12.82 11.88 5.54
C GLU A 8 -11.99 10.58 5.62
N ALA A 9 -12.22 9.61 4.73
CA ALA A 9 -11.32 8.46 4.58
C ALA A 9 -9.98 8.87 3.97
N ILE A 10 -8.89 8.25 4.41
CA ILE A 10 -7.54 8.50 3.89
C ILE A 10 -6.94 7.25 3.24
N PHE A 11 -6.13 7.47 2.22
CA PHE A 11 -5.45 6.46 1.42
C PHE A 11 -3.95 6.74 1.43
N ILE A 12 -3.18 5.76 1.90
CA ILE A 12 -1.73 5.87 2.08
C ILE A 12 -1.08 4.69 1.37
N ALA A 13 -0.14 4.97 0.46
CA ALA A 13 0.55 3.97 -0.33
C ALA A 13 2.03 4.31 -0.51
N ASP A 14 2.80 3.30 -0.88
CA ASP A 14 4.16 3.44 -1.40
C ASP A 14 5.02 4.32 -0.48
N SER A 15 4.86 4.11 0.83
CA SER A 15 5.55 4.89 1.84
C SER A 15 7.00 4.45 2.00
N HIS A 16 7.33 3.22 1.59
CA HIS A 16 8.68 2.64 1.62
C HIS A 16 9.43 2.95 2.92
N TYR A 17 8.77 2.71 4.07
CA TYR A 17 9.30 3.07 5.38
C TYR A 17 10.64 2.38 5.65
N ASN A 18 11.68 3.19 5.81
CA ASN A 18 13.04 2.82 6.15
C ASN A 18 13.73 4.01 6.84
N LYS A 19 15.03 3.94 7.11
CA LYS A 19 15.75 5.02 7.82
C LYS A 19 15.70 6.39 7.11
N LYS A 20 15.54 6.41 5.79
CA LYS A 20 15.49 7.63 4.96
C LYS A 20 14.06 8.17 4.81
N ASN A 21 13.06 7.27 4.73
CA ASN A 21 11.66 7.62 4.52
C ASN A 21 10.89 7.42 5.83
N GLN A 22 10.61 8.52 6.54
CA GLN A 22 9.97 8.50 7.86
C GLN A 22 8.49 8.93 7.83
N GLU A 23 7.98 9.30 6.66
CA GLU A 23 6.65 9.89 6.50
C GLU A 23 5.53 8.96 6.96
N PHE A 24 5.67 7.64 6.75
CA PHE A 24 4.68 6.67 7.22
C PHE A 24 4.53 6.70 8.74
N LYS A 25 5.66 6.79 9.45
CA LYS A 25 5.64 6.90 10.91
C LYS A 25 5.00 8.22 11.34
N ILE A 26 5.38 9.33 10.70
CA ILE A 26 4.88 10.68 11.01
C ILE A 26 3.35 10.73 10.86
N ILE A 27 2.80 10.28 9.74
CA ILE A 27 1.35 10.34 9.52
C ILE A 27 0.58 9.47 10.52
N LEU A 28 1.08 8.27 10.85
CA LEU A 28 0.45 7.40 11.85
C LEU A 28 0.46 8.04 13.25
N GLU A 29 1.55 8.72 13.62
CA GLU A 29 1.65 9.46 14.89
C GLU A 29 0.67 10.65 14.92
N LYS A 30 0.59 11.43 13.83
CA LYS A 30 -0.37 12.54 13.71
C LYS A 30 -1.82 12.08 13.81
N ILE A 31 -2.17 10.95 13.20
CA ILE A 31 -3.52 10.35 13.34
C ILE A 31 -3.75 9.93 14.80
N LYS A 32 -2.78 9.25 15.41
CA LYS A 32 -2.87 8.79 16.81
C LYS A 32 -3.05 9.95 17.80
N ASN A 33 -2.41 11.08 17.54
CA ASN A 33 -2.50 12.29 18.37
C ASN A 33 -3.73 13.16 18.05
N GLY A 34 -4.53 12.81 17.04
CA GLY A 34 -5.70 13.58 16.63
C GLY A 34 -5.36 14.85 15.82
N GLU A 35 -4.12 15.03 15.38
CA GLU A 35 -3.69 16.13 14.51
C GLU A 35 -4.24 15.94 13.09
N ILE A 36 -4.39 14.69 12.65
CA ILE A 36 -5.05 14.33 11.39
C ILE A 36 -6.28 13.48 11.72
N PHE A 37 -7.46 14.05 11.50
CA PHE A 37 -8.71 13.31 11.57
C PHE A 37 -8.89 12.42 10.33
N CYS A 38 -9.42 11.21 10.53
CA CYS A 38 -9.88 10.36 9.44
C CYS A 38 -10.97 9.38 9.93
N SER A 39 -11.90 9.01 9.04
CA SER A 39 -12.97 8.07 9.36
C SER A 39 -12.62 6.61 9.05
N GLN A 40 -11.75 6.40 8.05
CA GLN A 40 -11.23 5.12 7.59
C GLN A 40 -9.79 5.31 7.12
N ILE A 41 -8.99 4.25 7.23
CA ILE A 41 -7.60 4.22 6.76
C ILE A 41 -7.44 3.09 5.75
N PHE A 42 -7.06 3.43 4.52
CA PHE A 42 -6.71 2.48 3.48
C PHE A 42 -5.19 2.49 3.25
N LEU A 43 -4.52 1.43 3.68
CA LEU A 43 -3.11 1.19 3.44
C LEU A 43 -2.95 0.40 2.13
N MET A 44 -2.60 1.07 1.03
CA MET A 44 -2.64 0.52 -0.33
C MET A 44 -1.27 -0.02 -0.81
N GLY A 45 -0.62 -0.81 0.04
CA GLY A 45 0.61 -1.54 -0.27
C GLY A 45 1.89 -0.69 -0.26
N ASP A 46 3.02 -1.38 -0.23
CA ASP A 46 4.39 -0.84 -0.22
C ASP A 46 4.64 0.24 0.85
N ASN A 47 3.96 0.13 2.00
CA ASN A 47 4.15 1.07 3.11
C ASN A 47 5.42 0.80 3.91
N PHE A 48 5.85 -0.46 3.97
CA PHE A 48 7.19 -0.83 4.43
C PHE A 48 8.11 -1.01 3.23
N ASP A 49 9.37 -0.60 3.37
CA ASP A 49 10.37 -0.81 2.31
C ASP A 49 10.64 -2.31 2.06
N PHE A 50 10.45 -3.15 3.09
CA PHE A 50 10.21 -4.58 2.95
C PHE A 50 9.71 -5.19 4.26
N ILE A 51 8.65 -6.00 4.22
CA ILE A 51 8.26 -6.87 5.33
C ILE A 51 7.44 -8.06 4.84
N SER A 52 7.60 -9.19 5.51
CA SER A 52 6.68 -10.33 5.40
C SER A 52 6.33 -10.80 6.80
N GLY A 53 5.16 -11.40 7.01
CA GLY A 53 4.81 -11.99 8.31
C GLY A 53 5.86 -12.96 8.84
N GLU A 54 6.60 -13.61 7.94
CA GLU A 54 7.67 -14.55 8.25
C GLU A 54 9.05 -13.90 8.40
N SER A 55 9.29 -12.67 7.93
CA SER A 55 10.65 -12.11 7.85
C SER A 55 11.15 -11.60 9.22
N ARG A 56 11.79 -12.49 9.98
CA ARG A 56 12.17 -12.27 11.40
C ARG A 56 12.93 -10.96 11.63
N TYR A 57 13.88 -10.65 10.76
CA TYR A 57 14.66 -9.41 10.87
C TYR A 57 13.79 -8.15 10.76
N PHE A 58 12.95 -8.09 9.73
CA PHE A 58 12.17 -6.89 9.43
C PHE A 58 10.99 -6.74 10.39
N VAL A 59 10.34 -7.83 10.79
CA VAL A 59 9.33 -7.81 11.87
C VAL A 59 9.95 -7.26 13.16
N LYS A 60 11.12 -7.78 13.58
CA LYS A 60 11.83 -7.28 14.76
C LYS A 60 12.21 -5.80 14.63
N LYS A 61 12.73 -5.39 13.46
CA LYS A 61 13.15 -4.01 13.19
C LYS A 61 11.97 -3.04 13.25
N TYR A 62 10.82 -3.44 12.72
CA TYR A 62 9.65 -2.59 12.58
C TYR A 62 8.60 -2.77 13.68
N GLN A 63 8.91 -3.53 14.74
CA GLN A 63 7.98 -3.86 15.82
C GLN A 63 7.23 -2.63 16.36
N ASN A 64 7.94 -1.54 16.66
CA ASN A 64 7.31 -0.33 17.18
C ASN A 64 6.26 0.27 16.22
N LEU A 65 6.52 0.24 14.91
CA LEU A 65 5.58 0.74 13.92
C LEU A 65 4.38 -0.21 13.74
N ILE A 66 4.63 -1.52 13.79
CA ILE A 66 3.57 -2.55 13.80
C ILE A 66 2.66 -2.36 15.01
N ASP A 67 3.21 -2.13 16.19
CA ASP A 67 2.45 -1.90 17.42
C ASP A 67 1.62 -0.62 17.36
N ASN A 68 2.16 0.45 16.74
CA ASN A 68 1.42 1.69 16.50
C ASN A 68 0.23 1.47 15.56
N ILE A 69 0.42 0.75 14.45
CA ILE A 69 -0.65 0.41 13.51
C ILE A 69 -1.72 -0.45 14.19
N ASN A 70 -1.31 -1.46 14.98
CA ASN A 70 -2.23 -2.28 15.75
C ASN A 70 -3.01 -1.46 16.79
N THR A 71 -2.37 -0.49 17.44
CA THR A 71 -3.05 0.43 18.37
C THR A 71 -4.12 1.26 17.64
N LEU A 72 -3.80 1.81 16.48
CA LEU A 72 -4.77 2.57 15.67
C LEU A 72 -5.95 1.71 15.23
N SER A 73 -5.73 0.43 14.92
CA SER A 73 -6.81 -0.48 14.50
C SER A 73 -7.84 -0.80 15.59
N ILE A 74 -7.58 -0.45 16.85
CA ILE A 74 -8.57 -0.57 17.94
C ILE A 74 -9.66 0.51 17.78
N SER A 75 -9.29 1.71 17.32
CA SER A 75 -10.20 2.86 17.22
C SER A 75 -10.59 3.25 15.80
N HIS A 76 -9.85 2.77 14.79
CA HIS A 76 -10.09 3.10 13.38
C HIS A 76 -10.36 1.84 12.56
N GLU A 77 -11.26 1.96 11.58
CA GLU A 77 -11.44 0.94 10.55
C GLU A 77 -10.28 1.02 9.55
N ILE A 78 -9.42 0.00 9.54
CA ILE A 78 -8.25 -0.07 8.66
C ILE A 78 -8.40 -1.24 7.69
N PHE A 79 -8.15 -0.95 6.41
CA PHE A 79 -7.96 -1.95 5.35
C PHE A 79 -6.51 -1.87 4.88
N TYR A 80 -5.85 -3.02 4.70
CA TYR A 80 -4.48 -3.07 4.19
C TYR A 80 -4.42 -3.99 2.98
N LEU A 81 -4.20 -3.42 1.81
CA LEU A 81 -3.94 -4.16 0.57
C LEU A 81 -2.45 -4.47 0.51
N GLU A 82 -2.08 -5.74 0.45
CA GLU A 82 -0.67 -6.15 0.34
C GLU A 82 -0.05 -5.62 -0.96
N GLY A 83 1.17 -5.11 -0.88
CA GLY A 83 1.95 -4.70 -2.04
C GLY A 83 2.97 -5.75 -2.45
N ASN A 84 3.99 -5.33 -3.22
CA ASN A 84 5.11 -6.18 -3.61
C ASN A 84 6.31 -6.11 -2.66
N HIS A 85 6.35 -5.11 -1.77
CA HIS A 85 7.32 -5.01 -0.68
C HIS A 85 6.78 -5.52 0.66
N ASP A 86 5.45 -5.52 0.86
CA ASP A 86 4.80 -5.88 2.11
C ASP A 86 3.65 -6.90 1.93
N TYR A 87 3.91 -8.16 2.31
CA TYR A 87 2.99 -9.28 2.06
C TYR A 87 2.95 -10.30 3.21
N ASN A 88 2.02 -11.25 3.15
CA ASN A 88 1.72 -12.16 4.26
C ASN A 88 1.47 -11.40 5.59
N LEU A 89 0.75 -10.28 5.51
CA LEU A 89 0.69 -9.30 6.61
C LEU A 89 -0.34 -9.64 7.69
N GLN A 90 -1.32 -10.52 7.39
CA GLN A 90 -2.45 -10.76 8.28
C GLN A 90 -2.04 -11.20 9.70
N THR A 91 -0.94 -11.93 9.84
CA THR A 91 -0.43 -12.38 11.14
C THR A 91 0.16 -11.26 11.98
N LEU A 92 0.60 -10.16 11.35
CA LEU A 92 1.15 -8.98 12.01
C LEU A 92 0.05 -8.01 12.46
N PHE A 93 -1.10 -8.04 11.79
CA PHE A 93 -2.20 -7.09 11.99
C PHE A 93 -3.55 -7.79 12.22
N PRO A 94 -3.78 -8.38 13.40
CA PRO A 94 -4.95 -9.23 13.66
C PRO A 94 -6.30 -8.50 13.57
N ASN A 95 -6.34 -7.20 13.89
CA ASN A 95 -7.57 -6.39 13.88
C ASN A 95 -7.77 -5.63 12.56
N ILE A 96 -6.87 -5.80 11.59
CA ILE A 96 -6.91 -5.12 10.29
C ILE A 96 -7.41 -6.10 9.23
N ARG A 97 -8.27 -5.61 8.33
CA ARG A 97 -8.69 -6.37 7.16
C ARG A 97 -7.58 -6.34 6.12
N VAL A 98 -6.73 -7.37 6.13
CA VAL A 98 -5.64 -7.50 5.16
C VAL A 98 -6.14 -8.21 3.90
N LEU A 99 -6.01 -7.55 2.74
CA LEU A 99 -6.29 -8.13 1.44
C LEU A 99 -5.00 -8.53 0.72
N LYS A 100 -4.84 -9.84 0.56
CA LYS A 100 -3.77 -10.42 -0.27
C LYS A 100 -3.90 -9.98 -1.72
N ARG A 101 -2.77 -9.89 -2.41
CA ARG A 101 -2.68 -9.51 -3.82
C ARG A 101 -3.66 -10.26 -4.73
N GLU A 102 -3.79 -11.57 -4.58
CA GLU A 102 -4.71 -12.39 -5.39
C GLU A 102 -6.20 -12.15 -5.12
N LYS A 103 -6.54 -11.45 -4.03
CA LYS A 103 -7.91 -11.07 -3.67
C LYS A 103 -8.24 -9.62 -4.01
N GLN A 104 -7.30 -8.88 -4.60
CA GLN A 104 -7.53 -7.50 -5.05
C GLN A 104 -8.24 -7.49 -6.42
N PRO A 105 -9.16 -6.55 -6.67
CA PRO A 105 -9.38 -5.31 -5.90
C PRO A 105 -10.29 -5.46 -4.66
N LEU A 106 -10.12 -4.56 -3.69
CA LEU A 106 -11.15 -4.25 -2.69
C LEU A 106 -12.26 -3.44 -3.37
N LEU A 107 -13.50 -3.90 -3.26
CA LEU A 107 -14.65 -3.18 -3.81
C LEU A 107 -15.30 -2.30 -2.74
N LEU A 108 -15.38 -1.00 -3.02
CA LEU A 108 -16.11 -0.03 -2.22
C LEU A 108 -17.32 0.52 -2.99
N GLU A 109 -18.26 1.07 -2.23
CA GLU A 109 -19.44 1.76 -2.72
C GLU A 109 -19.52 3.16 -2.09
N TYR A 110 -19.80 4.17 -2.92
CA TYR A 110 -20.12 5.53 -2.50
C TYR A 110 -21.26 6.05 -3.37
N GLU A 111 -22.41 6.33 -2.76
CA GLU A 111 -23.66 6.65 -3.49
C GLU A 111 -23.98 5.59 -4.55
N ASP A 112 -24.09 5.96 -5.83
CA ASP A 112 -24.34 5.07 -6.96
C ASP A 112 -23.04 4.53 -7.59
N LYS A 113 -21.87 4.93 -7.10
CA LYS A 113 -20.56 4.60 -7.68
C LYS A 113 -19.93 3.38 -7.03
N LYS A 114 -19.36 2.51 -7.86
CA LYS A 114 -18.49 1.41 -7.45
C LYS A 114 -17.04 1.78 -7.64
N ILE A 115 -16.22 1.46 -6.65
CA ILE A 115 -14.82 1.85 -6.59
C ILE A 115 -13.98 0.58 -6.38
N ALA A 116 -12.98 0.37 -7.24
CA ALA A 116 -12.01 -0.71 -7.11
C ALA A 116 -10.69 -0.15 -6.56
N LEU A 117 -10.23 -0.67 -5.42
CA LEU A 117 -8.91 -0.37 -4.88
C LEU A 117 -7.96 -1.55 -5.12
N SER A 118 -6.78 -1.28 -5.66
CA SER A 118 -5.69 -2.24 -5.76
C SER A 118 -4.38 -1.57 -5.36
N HIS A 119 -3.38 -2.32 -4.94
CA HIS A 119 -2.02 -1.78 -4.85
C HIS A 119 -1.54 -1.37 -6.25
N GLY A 120 -1.78 -2.22 -7.27
CA GLY A 120 -1.44 -1.92 -8.67
C GLY A 120 -0.40 -2.87 -9.28
N ASP A 121 0.22 -3.73 -8.47
CA ASP A 121 1.14 -4.78 -8.96
C ASP A 121 0.39 -6.02 -9.50
N ASN A 122 -0.95 -6.03 -9.44
CA ASN A 122 -1.81 -6.97 -10.13
C ASN A 122 -1.80 -6.72 -11.66
N PHE A 123 -2.06 -7.76 -12.44
CA PHE A 123 -2.16 -7.72 -13.92
C PHE A 123 -0.89 -7.35 -14.71
N ILE A 124 0.32 -7.44 -14.13
CA ILE A 124 1.57 -7.14 -14.83
C ILE A 124 1.90 -8.18 -15.92
N ASN A 125 2.44 -9.35 -15.56
CA ASN A 125 2.73 -10.44 -16.50
C ASN A 125 2.90 -11.77 -15.74
N TRP A 126 2.96 -12.88 -16.48
CA TRP A 126 3.01 -14.22 -15.88
C TRP A 126 4.32 -14.50 -15.12
N HIS A 127 5.46 -14.00 -15.59
CA HIS A 127 6.75 -14.14 -14.90
C HIS A 127 6.74 -13.43 -13.55
N TYR A 128 6.19 -12.22 -13.52
CA TYR A 128 5.99 -11.45 -12.29
C TYR A 128 5.03 -12.16 -11.34
N ASN A 129 3.94 -12.73 -11.85
CA ASN A 129 3.02 -13.55 -11.06
C ASN A 129 3.71 -14.79 -10.47
N LEU A 130 4.58 -15.46 -11.24
CA LEU A 130 5.36 -16.60 -10.76
C LEU A 130 6.33 -16.18 -9.65
N TYR A 131 7.08 -15.10 -9.86
CA TYR A 131 7.94 -14.51 -8.84
C TYR A 131 7.16 -14.24 -7.56
N CYS A 132 6.01 -13.55 -7.68
CA CYS A 132 5.13 -13.24 -6.56
C CYS A 132 4.66 -14.47 -5.78
N LYS A 133 4.31 -15.56 -6.48
CA LYS A 133 3.92 -16.84 -5.86
C LYS A 133 5.07 -17.47 -5.08
N ILE A 134 6.30 -17.39 -5.60
CA ILE A 134 7.49 -17.95 -4.94
C ILE A 134 7.81 -17.15 -3.67
N ILE A 135 7.93 -15.83 -3.76
CA ILE A 135 8.36 -15.00 -2.63
C ILE A 135 7.32 -14.91 -1.51
N ARG A 136 6.04 -15.14 -1.80
CA ARG A 136 4.95 -15.16 -0.81
C ARG A 136 4.71 -16.54 -0.18
N ASN A 137 5.48 -17.57 -0.58
CA ASN A 137 5.36 -18.90 0.02
C ASN A 137 5.97 -18.92 1.44
N SER A 138 5.14 -19.12 2.46
CA SER A 138 5.58 -19.11 3.86
C SER A 138 6.67 -20.14 4.18
N TYR A 139 6.59 -21.36 3.63
CA TYR A 139 7.61 -22.38 3.85
C TYR A 139 8.96 -21.98 3.26
N PHE A 140 8.95 -21.40 2.06
CA PHE A 140 10.15 -20.85 1.44
C PHE A 140 10.73 -19.71 2.28
N LEU A 141 9.90 -18.78 2.77
CA LEU A 141 10.36 -17.70 3.63
C LEU A 141 10.92 -18.20 4.96
N TYR A 142 10.30 -19.20 5.60
CA TYR A 142 10.86 -19.82 6.80
C TYR A 142 12.21 -20.48 6.51
N PHE A 143 12.35 -21.15 5.37
CA PHE A 143 13.63 -21.69 4.93
C PHE A 143 14.68 -20.59 4.72
N LEU A 144 14.33 -19.47 4.07
CA LEU A 144 15.24 -18.32 3.92
C LEU A 144 15.67 -17.73 5.28
N ASN A 145 14.77 -17.67 6.26
CA ASN A 145 15.12 -17.23 7.62
C ASN A 145 16.14 -18.17 8.29
N LEU A 146 16.12 -19.48 8.00
CA LEU A 146 17.12 -20.42 8.52
C LEU A 146 18.50 -20.18 7.90
N LEU A 147 18.54 -19.78 6.63
CA LEU A 147 19.79 -19.43 5.94
C LEU A 147 20.33 -18.05 6.31
N ASP A 148 19.50 -17.18 6.89
CA ASP A 148 19.85 -15.80 7.23
C ASP A 148 20.59 -15.67 8.58
N ILE A 149 21.76 -16.32 8.66
CA ILE A 149 22.61 -16.35 9.87
C ILE A 149 23.00 -14.92 10.27
N ASN A 150 22.73 -14.54 11.53
CA ASN A 150 22.98 -13.20 12.08
C ASN A 150 22.36 -12.04 11.25
N PHE A 151 21.29 -12.34 10.51
CA PHE A 151 20.58 -11.43 9.62
C PHE A 151 21.44 -10.84 8.49
N PHE A 152 22.46 -11.57 8.02
CA PHE A 152 23.37 -11.09 6.97
C PHE A 152 22.67 -10.81 5.64
N ILE A 153 21.80 -11.72 5.19
CA ILE A 153 21.02 -11.59 3.94
C ILE A 153 20.02 -10.44 4.10
N SER A 154 19.28 -10.40 5.21
CA SER A 154 18.30 -9.34 5.45
C SER A 154 18.93 -7.94 5.48
N LYS A 155 20.10 -7.77 6.12
CA LYS A 155 20.84 -6.50 6.11
C LYS A 155 21.33 -6.09 4.71
N LYS A 156 21.69 -7.07 3.86
CA LYS A 156 22.03 -6.80 2.45
C LYS A 156 20.81 -6.35 1.66
N ILE A 157 19.67 -7.00 1.84
CA ILE A 157 18.39 -6.62 1.22
C ILE A 157 18.03 -5.19 1.65
N GLU A 158 18.04 -4.90 2.95
CA GLU A 158 17.81 -3.57 3.50
C GLU A 158 18.71 -2.51 2.85
N LYS A 159 20.04 -2.74 2.82
CA LYS A 159 20.97 -1.80 2.19
C LYS A 159 20.72 -1.62 0.69
N SER A 160 20.30 -2.67 -0.01
CA SER A 160 19.97 -2.61 -1.43
C SER A 160 18.72 -1.76 -1.68
N LEU A 161 17.69 -1.94 -0.84
CA LEU A 161 16.43 -1.20 -0.93
C LEU A 161 16.64 0.27 -0.58
N GLU A 162 17.38 0.57 0.50
CA GLU A 162 17.70 1.94 0.92
C GLU A 162 18.43 2.75 -0.17
N ASN A 163 19.15 2.10 -1.08
CA ASN A 163 19.91 2.76 -2.16
C ASN A 163 19.14 2.83 -3.49
N LYS A 164 17.96 2.21 -3.58
CA LYS A 164 17.15 2.21 -4.80
C LYS A 164 16.52 3.59 -5.00
N ASN A 165 16.66 4.15 -6.21
CA ASN A 165 15.85 5.29 -6.59
C ASN A 165 14.46 4.82 -7.01
N ILE A 166 13.45 5.10 -6.17
CA ILE A 166 12.05 4.71 -6.40
C ILE A 166 11.21 5.82 -7.04
N CYS A 167 11.70 7.07 -7.04
CA CYS A 167 10.96 8.23 -7.53
C CYS A 167 11.37 8.58 -8.95
N HIS A 168 10.47 8.31 -9.89
CA HIS A 168 10.70 8.56 -11.31
C HIS A 168 9.38 8.85 -12.03
N ASN A 169 9.44 9.60 -13.13
CA ASN A 169 8.28 9.90 -13.95
C ASN A 169 8.17 8.87 -15.07
N LEU A 170 7.02 8.23 -15.19
CA LEU A 170 6.70 7.30 -16.27
C LEU A 170 6.07 8.09 -17.42
N THR A 171 6.82 8.31 -18.50
CA THR A 171 6.35 9.06 -19.66
C THR A 171 5.21 8.37 -20.40
N TYR A 172 5.16 7.04 -20.35
CA TYR A 172 4.13 6.19 -20.96
C TYR A 172 2.97 5.84 -20.01
N PHE A 173 2.83 6.56 -18.89
CA PHE A 173 1.89 6.17 -17.84
C PHE A 173 0.42 6.14 -18.31
N GLU A 174 0.00 7.09 -19.14
CA GLU A 174 -1.36 7.10 -19.69
C GLU A 174 -1.67 5.88 -20.56
N GLU A 175 -0.71 5.44 -21.39
CA GLU A 175 -0.86 4.22 -22.20
C GLU A 175 -0.99 2.97 -21.32
N LEU A 176 -0.24 2.94 -20.21
CA LEU A 176 -0.32 1.89 -19.21
C LEU A 176 -1.71 1.90 -18.56
N VAL A 177 -2.20 3.07 -18.12
CA VAL A 177 -3.54 3.23 -17.53
C VAL A 177 -4.63 2.74 -18.48
N ASN A 178 -4.57 3.11 -19.76
CA ASN A 178 -5.51 2.66 -20.79
C ASN A 178 -5.60 1.13 -20.93
N LYS A 179 -4.50 0.42 -20.68
CA LYS A 179 -4.50 -1.06 -20.65
C LYS A 179 -5.04 -1.58 -19.33
N ARG A 180 -4.70 -0.93 -18.21
CA ARG A 180 -5.06 -1.37 -16.86
C ARG A 180 -6.55 -1.28 -16.58
N VAL A 181 -7.21 -0.16 -16.93
CA VAL A 181 -8.64 0.07 -16.66
C VAL A 181 -9.54 -1.03 -17.23
N LYS A 182 -9.13 -1.68 -18.34
CA LYS A 182 -9.86 -2.78 -18.98
C LYS A 182 -10.01 -4.03 -18.10
N ASN A 183 -9.21 -4.16 -17.04
CA ASN A 183 -9.32 -5.27 -16.08
C ASN A 183 -10.41 -5.02 -15.02
N TYR A 184 -10.99 -3.82 -14.99
CA TYR A 184 -11.97 -3.39 -14.00
C TYR A 184 -13.31 -3.09 -14.66
N LYS A 185 -14.39 -3.27 -13.90
CA LYS A 185 -15.77 -2.95 -14.34
C LYS A 185 -16.37 -1.78 -13.55
N GLU A 186 -15.66 -1.34 -12.52
CA GLU A 186 -16.06 -0.32 -11.56
C GLU A 186 -15.90 1.08 -12.15
N ASP A 187 -16.70 2.04 -11.66
CA ASP A 187 -16.71 3.41 -12.15
C ASP A 187 -15.39 4.14 -11.83
N ILE A 188 -14.79 3.82 -10.69
CA ILE A 188 -13.54 4.44 -10.22
C ILE A 188 -12.52 3.35 -9.90
N VAL A 189 -11.31 3.48 -10.45
CA VAL A 189 -10.18 2.60 -10.17
C VAL A 189 -9.10 3.40 -9.46
N ILE A 190 -8.66 2.93 -8.29
CA ILE A 190 -7.65 3.60 -7.48
C ILE A 190 -6.47 2.64 -7.24
N GLU A 191 -5.27 3.09 -7.57
CA GLU A 191 -4.05 2.30 -7.44
C GLU A 191 -2.87 3.08 -6.87
N GLY A 192 -1.99 2.41 -6.12
CA GLY A 192 -0.66 2.89 -5.74
C GLY A 192 0.40 2.43 -6.75
N HIS A 193 1.51 1.85 -6.28
CA HIS A 193 2.56 1.14 -7.02
C HIS A 193 3.39 1.95 -8.02
N TYR A 194 2.76 2.83 -8.80
CA TYR A 194 3.38 3.54 -9.92
C TYR A 194 4.03 4.87 -9.52
N HIS A 195 3.71 5.41 -8.34
CA HIS A 195 4.29 6.64 -7.79
C HIS A 195 4.14 7.88 -8.70
N GLN A 196 3.06 7.97 -9.49
CA GLN A 196 2.85 9.04 -10.45
C GLN A 196 1.96 10.17 -9.93
N ALA A 197 1.06 9.91 -8.97
CA ALA A 197 0.10 10.91 -8.46
C ALA A 197 -0.74 11.57 -9.59
N LYS A 198 -1.18 10.77 -10.58
CA LYS A 198 -1.91 11.23 -11.77
C LYS A 198 -3.28 10.57 -11.85
N SER A 199 -4.25 11.28 -12.42
CA SER A 199 -5.59 10.77 -12.68
C SER A 199 -5.96 10.93 -14.14
N TYR A 200 -6.74 10.00 -14.67
CA TYR A 200 -7.18 9.98 -16.07
C TYR A 200 -8.64 9.55 -16.15
N LYS A 201 -9.39 10.15 -17.07
CA LYS A 201 -10.74 9.70 -17.41
C LYS A 201 -10.69 8.86 -18.68
N ILE A 202 -10.96 7.56 -18.58
CA ILE A 202 -10.92 6.62 -19.70
C ILE A 202 -12.34 6.11 -19.97
N GLY A 203 -12.97 6.66 -21.02
CA GLY A 203 -14.38 6.42 -21.30
C GLY A 203 -15.26 6.87 -20.13
N ASN A 204 -15.95 5.92 -19.51
CA ASN A 204 -16.82 6.17 -18.35
C ASN A 204 -16.15 5.91 -17.01
N GLN A 205 -14.88 5.46 -16.99
CA GLN A 205 -14.15 5.14 -15.76
C GLN A 205 -13.17 6.25 -15.41
N ASP A 206 -13.09 6.60 -14.12
CA ASP A 206 -12.06 7.46 -13.57
C ASP A 206 -10.95 6.59 -12.97
N TYR A 207 -9.72 6.77 -13.45
CA TYR A 207 -8.53 6.13 -12.88
C TYR A 207 -7.76 7.14 -12.05
N ILE A 208 -7.36 6.75 -10.83
CA ILE A 208 -6.61 7.57 -9.90
C ILE A 208 -5.38 6.78 -9.44
N ASN A 209 -4.19 7.25 -9.79
CA ASN A 209 -2.99 6.83 -9.10
C ASN A 209 -2.73 7.75 -7.91
N ILE A 210 -2.90 7.22 -6.69
CA ILE A 210 -2.66 7.98 -5.47
C ILE A 210 -1.16 8.28 -5.31
N PRO A 211 -0.78 9.35 -4.59
CA PRO A 211 0.61 9.72 -4.43
C PRO A 211 1.36 8.66 -3.62
N SER A 212 2.65 8.48 -3.96
CA SER A 212 3.56 7.79 -3.07
C SER A 212 3.89 8.71 -1.91
N LEU A 213 3.68 8.21 -0.69
CA LEU A 213 4.05 8.97 0.50
C LEU A 213 5.57 9.19 0.56
N ALA A 214 6.37 8.27 0.00
CA ALA A 214 7.82 8.44 -0.09
C ALA A 214 8.23 9.51 -1.11
N CYS A 215 7.62 9.55 -2.30
CA CYS A 215 8.06 10.42 -3.39
C CYS A 215 7.40 11.79 -3.38
N GLN A 216 6.08 11.85 -3.28
CA GLN A 216 5.32 13.10 -3.29
C GLN A 216 5.09 13.67 -1.89
N LYS A 217 5.45 12.95 -0.82
CA LYS A 217 5.23 13.36 0.58
C LYS A 217 3.77 13.73 0.82
N SER A 218 2.86 12.99 0.20
CA SER A 218 1.43 13.26 0.19
C SER A 218 0.62 11.98 0.35
N PHE A 219 -0.61 12.11 0.83
CA PHE A 219 -1.62 11.04 0.89
C PHE A 219 -2.91 11.53 0.22
N THR A 220 -3.85 10.64 -0.08
CA THR A 220 -5.15 11.04 -0.64
C THR A 220 -6.21 11.02 0.45
N ARG A 221 -7.03 12.06 0.52
CA ARG A 221 -8.25 12.13 1.32
C ARG A 221 -9.47 12.07 0.42
N PHE A 222 -10.47 11.30 0.82
CA PHE A 222 -11.81 11.38 0.26
C PHE A 222 -12.65 12.36 1.07
N LYS A 223 -13.13 13.42 0.42
CA LYS A 223 -13.90 14.49 1.07
C LYS A 223 -14.93 15.07 0.10
N ASN A 224 -16.18 15.16 0.53
CA ASN A 224 -17.30 15.69 -0.25
C ASN A 224 -17.39 15.09 -1.66
N GLY A 225 -17.31 13.76 -1.76
CA GLY A 225 -17.38 13.04 -3.03
C GLY A 225 -16.14 13.15 -3.92
N LYS A 226 -15.02 13.70 -3.43
CA LYS A 226 -13.80 13.93 -4.22
C LYS A 226 -12.56 13.33 -3.56
N PHE A 227 -11.65 12.84 -4.38
CA PHE A 227 -10.32 12.40 -3.96
C PHE A 227 -9.32 13.56 -4.11
N LEU A 228 -8.72 13.99 -3.01
CA LEU A 228 -7.83 15.15 -2.93
C LEU A 228 -6.48 14.72 -2.36
N ASN A 229 -5.38 15.11 -3.00
CA ASN A 229 -4.05 14.84 -2.46
C ASN A 229 -3.65 15.93 -1.46
N GLU A 230 -3.34 15.52 -0.23
CA GLU A 230 -2.88 16.37 0.86
C GLU A 230 -1.38 16.14 1.09
N LYS A 231 -0.61 17.22 1.16
CA LYS A 231 0.80 17.14 1.55
C LYS A 231 0.87 16.82 3.04
N LEU A 232 1.74 15.89 3.40
CA LEU A 232 2.11 15.67 4.79
C LEU A 232 3.07 16.80 5.20
N GLU A 233 2.55 17.77 5.94
CA GLU A 233 3.39 18.77 6.59
C GLU A 233 4.16 18.10 7.73
N ASN A 234 5.42 18.49 7.94
CA ASN A 234 6.22 18.02 9.06
C ASN A 234 5.82 18.74 10.34
#